data_AF-A0A1X0UD36-F1
#
_entry.id   AF-A0A1X0UD36-F1
#
_cell.length_a   1.000
_cell.length_b   1.000
_cell.length_c   1.000
_cell.angle_alpha   90.00
_cell.angle_beta   90.00
_cell.angle_gamma   90.00
#
_symmetry.space_group_name_H-M   'P 1'
#
loop_
_entity.id
_entity.type
_entity.pdbx_description
1 polymer ?
#
loop_
_entity_poly.entity_id
_entity_poly.type
_entity_poly.pdbx_seq_one_letter_code
_entity_poly.pdbx_strand_id
1 'polypeptide(L)'
;MTWTVTSREDQGRWLTYSGDGPEATPDMWEADPETRTYLTREGYSFPLTPTGPIATIADDSTLMAAALNLLPSARVSGEHPNYPPVRSAPGVIY
;
A
#
# COMPACT_ATOMS: atom_id res chain seq x y z
N MET A 1 -14.13 -4.91 3.81
CA MET A 1 -13.73 -3.48 3.78
C MET A 1 -13.18 -3.13 2.40
N THR A 2 -13.47 -1.97 1.83
CA THR A 2 -13.11 -1.69 0.42
C THR A 2 -12.52 -0.31 0.22
N TRP A 3 -11.36 -0.28 -0.43
CA TRP A 3 -10.68 0.95 -0.84
C TRP A 3 -9.98 0.80 -2.18
N THR A 4 -9.80 1.93 -2.84
CA THR A 4 -9.12 2.02 -4.13
C THR A 4 -8.11 3.16 -4.10
N VAL A 5 -6.91 2.89 -4.60
CA VAL A 5 -5.84 3.85 -4.85
C VAL A 5 -5.69 4.00 -6.35
N THR A 6 -5.72 5.24 -6.84
CA THR A 6 -5.51 5.56 -8.25
C THR A 6 -4.40 6.58 -8.38
N SER A 7 -3.57 6.50 -9.42
CA SER A 7 -2.62 7.58 -9.72
C SER A 7 -3.34 8.73 -10.43
N ARG A 8 -3.06 9.96 -10.00
CA ARG A 8 -3.57 11.16 -10.68
C ARG A 8 -2.80 11.46 -11.97
N GLU A 9 -1.53 11.11 -12.01
CA GLU A 9 -0.64 11.37 -13.15
C GLU A 9 -0.72 10.27 -14.21
N ASP A 10 -0.98 9.04 -13.78
CA ASP A 10 -1.16 7.90 -14.67
C ASP A 10 -2.49 7.19 -14.39
N GLN A 11 -3.50 7.53 -15.19
CA GLN A 11 -4.84 6.94 -15.07
C GLN A 11 -4.87 5.44 -15.37
N GLY A 12 -3.80 4.88 -15.96
CA GLY A 12 -3.65 3.44 -16.17
C GLY A 12 -3.28 2.68 -14.90
N ARG A 13 -2.83 3.37 -13.83
CA ARG A 13 -2.33 2.74 -12.62
C ARG A 13 -3.29 2.86 -11.44
N TRP A 14 -3.68 1.70 -10.91
CA TRP A 14 -4.68 1.59 -9.85
C TRP A 14 -4.51 0.31 -9.04
N LEU A 15 -5.00 0.35 -7.80
CA LEU A 15 -5.12 -0.80 -6.92
C LEU A 15 -6.42 -0.72 -6.13
N THR A 16 -7.19 -1.80 -6.08
CA THR A 16 -8.41 -1.93 -5.28
C THR A 16 -8.28 -3.09 -4.31
N TYR A 17 -8.53 -2.82 -3.04
CA TYR A 17 -8.63 -3.82 -1.98
C TYR A 17 -10.11 -4.07 -1.67
N SER A 18 -10.49 -5.34 -1.57
CA SER A 18 -11.84 -5.81 -1.26
C SER A 18 -11.85 -6.90 -0.18
N GLY A 19 -10.82 -6.97 0.66
CA GLY A 19 -10.72 -7.96 1.74
C GLY A 19 -11.55 -7.60 2.97
N ASP A 20 -11.95 -8.63 3.72
CA ASP A 20 -12.71 -8.48 4.99
C ASP A 20 -11.86 -8.71 6.25
N GLY A 21 -10.54 -8.70 6.11
CA GLY A 21 -9.59 -8.90 7.22
C GLY A 21 -8.37 -7.98 7.13
N PRO A 22 -7.49 -8.03 8.16
CA PRO A 22 -6.25 -7.24 8.20
C PRO A 22 -5.15 -7.80 7.30
N GLU A 23 -5.29 -9.03 6.80
CA GLU A 23 -4.26 -9.68 5.99
C GLU A 23 -4.36 -9.24 4.53
N ALA A 24 -3.24 -8.86 3.92
CA ALA A 24 -3.18 -8.52 2.51
C ALA A 24 -2.80 -9.74 1.66
N THR A 25 -3.74 -10.67 1.46
CA THR A 25 -3.54 -11.80 0.56
C THR A 25 -3.82 -11.43 -0.91
N PRO A 26 -3.15 -12.04 -1.91
CA PRO A 26 -3.31 -11.69 -3.33
C PRO A 26 -4.73 -11.83 -3.89
N ASP A 27 -5.61 -12.56 -3.22
CA ASP A 27 -7.02 -12.77 -3.60
C ASP A 27 -7.95 -11.68 -3.04
N MET A 28 -7.45 -10.87 -2.09
CA MET A 28 -8.21 -9.80 -1.43
C MET A 28 -8.03 -8.44 -2.10
N TRP A 29 -7.25 -8.37 -3.17
CA TRP A 29 -7.02 -7.14 -3.92
C TRP A 29 -6.72 -7.40 -5.38
N GLU A 30 -7.08 -6.42 -6.20
CA GLU A 30 -6.79 -6.35 -7.63
C GLU A 30 -6.02 -5.07 -7.92
N ALA A 31 -5.20 -5.09 -8.96
CA ALA A 31 -4.49 -3.91 -9.42
C ALA A 31 -4.26 -3.99 -10.92
N ASP A 32 -3.84 -2.88 -11.53
CA ASP A 32 -3.34 -2.91 -12.89
C ASP A 32 -2.15 -3.88 -13.04
N PRO A 33 -1.89 -4.42 -14.24
CA PRO A 33 -0.86 -5.44 -14.44
C PRO A 33 0.54 -5.01 -13.97
N GLU A 34 0.88 -3.73 -14.12
CA GLU A 34 2.20 -3.23 -13.73
C GLU A 34 2.29 -3.14 -12.20
N THR A 35 1.32 -2.50 -11.55
CA THR A 35 1.24 -2.42 -10.09
C THR A 35 1.20 -3.80 -9.45
N ARG A 36 0.40 -4.74 -10.00
CA ARG A 36 0.35 -6.12 -9.50
C ARG A 36 1.71 -6.81 -9.62
N THR A 37 2.40 -6.66 -10.75
CA THR A 37 3.73 -7.24 -10.97
C THR A 37 4.75 -6.75 -9.94
N TYR A 38 4.74 -5.45 -9.60
CA TYR A 38 5.63 -4.90 -8.58
C TYR A 38 5.29 -5.44 -7.17
N LEU A 39 4.02 -5.44 -6.80
CA LEU A 39 3.58 -5.80 -5.45
C LEU A 39 3.70 -7.30 -5.16
N THR A 40 3.54 -8.17 -6.17
CA THR A 40 3.72 -9.62 -6.01
C THR A 40 5.17 -10.08 -6.19
N ARG A 41 6.11 -9.18 -6.47
CA ARG A 41 7.51 -9.54 -6.67
C ARG A 41 8.10 -10.04 -5.36
N GLU A 42 8.75 -11.21 -5.40
CA GLU A 42 9.44 -11.76 -4.24
C GLU A 42 10.51 -10.77 -3.73
N GLY A 43 10.49 -10.51 -2.42
CA GLY A 43 11.40 -9.54 -1.79
C GLY A 43 11.04 -8.06 -2.07
N TYR A 44 9.86 -7.77 -2.62
CA TYR A 44 9.40 -6.39 -2.73
C TYR A 44 9.34 -5.75 -1.36
N SER A 45 10.01 -4.61 -1.24
CA SER A 45 10.06 -3.82 -0.04
C SER A 45 10.13 -2.36 -0.41
N PHE A 46 9.53 -1.51 0.42
CA PHE A 46 9.35 -0.10 0.11
C PHE A 46 9.58 0.73 1.37
N PRO A 47 10.07 1.97 1.24
CA PRO A 47 10.23 2.84 2.39
C PRO A 47 8.87 3.44 2.78
N LEU A 48 8.51 3.39 4.07
CA LEU A 48 7.24 3.96 4.57
C LEU A 48 7.18 5.48 4.46
N THR A 49 8.34 6.13 4.48
CA THR A 49 8.56 7.57 4.27
C THR A 49 9.86 7.73 3.46
N PRO A 50 10.13 8.89 2.81
CA PRO A 50 11.31 9.04 1.95
C PRO A 50 12.67 8.71 2.60
N THR A 51 12.77 8.82 3.92
CA THR A 51 13.98 8.48 4.70
C THR A 51 13.79 7.28 5.62
N GLY A 52 12.62 6.64 5.59
CA GLY A 52 12.19 5.73 6.64
C GLY A 52 12.60 4.29 6.47
N PRO A 53 12.28 3.46 7.47
CA PRO A 53 12.54 2.05 7.40
C PRO A 53 11.75 1.42 6.27
N ILE A 54 12.38 0.37 5.78
CA ILE A 54 11.88 -0.48 4.73
C ILE A 54 10.82 -1.41 5.34
N ALA A 55 9.64 -1.44 4.73
CA ALA A 55 8.55 -2.33 5.07
C ALA A 55 8.28 -3.33 3.95
N THR A 56 7.71 -4.48 4.33
CA THR A 56 7.19 -5.52 3.44
C THR A 56 5.68 -5.60 3.57
N ILE A 57 4.99 -6.00 2.49
CA ILE A 57 3.53 -6.13 2.50
C ILE A 57 3.16 -7.35 3.34
N ALA A 58 2.40 -7.12 4.41
CA ALA A 58 1.90 -8.16 5.31
C ALA A 58 0.40 -7.98 5.62
N ASP A 59 0.00 -6.72 5.77
CA ASP A 59 -1.36 -6.32 6.11
C ASP A 59 -1.93 -5.28 5.14
N ASP A 60 -3.24 -5.06 5.21
CA ASP A 60 -3.98 -4.11 4.37
C ASP A 60 -3.41 -2.67 4.42
N SER A 61 -2.92 -2.23 5.58
CA SER A 61 -2.31 -0.92 5.74
C SER A 61 -0.94 -0.81 5.05
N THR A 62 -0.12 -1.86 5.12
CA THR A 62 1.16 -1.93 4.39
C THR A 62 0.95 -2.06 2.88
N LEU A 63 -0.12 -2.73 2.44
CA LEU A 63 -0.50 -2.77 1.03
C LEU A 63 -0.91 -1.38 0.52
N MET A 64 -1.71 -0.64 1.31
CA MET A 64 -2.06 0.74 0.97
C MET A 64 -0.82 1.63 0.91
N ALA A 65 0.09 1.52 1.89
CA ALA A 65 1.34 2.28 1.89
C ALA A 65 2.24 1.94 0.69
N ALA A 66 2.31 0.66 0.31
CA ALA A 66 3.04 0.21 -0.89
C ALA A 66 2.43 0.83 -2.16
N ALA A 67 1.10 0.84 -2.26
CA ALA A 67 0.40 1.45 -3.38
C ALA A 67 0.66 2.96 -3.45
N LEU A 68 0.63 3.67 -2.32
CA LEU A 68 0.94 5.11 -2.24
C LEU A 68 2.40 5.43 -2.61
N ASN A 69 3.34 4.53 -2.31
CA ASN A 69 4.74 4.68 -2.69
C ASN A 69 4.95 4.47 -4.19
N LEU A 70 4.24 3.50 -4.78
CA LEU A 70 4.40 3.12 -6.18
C LEU A 70 3.63 4.05 -7.14
N LEU A 71 2.45 4.52 -6.75
CA LEU A 71 1.56 5.34 -7.56
C LEU A 71 1.90 6.82 -7.38
N PRO A 72 2.44 7.52 -8.40
CA PRO A 72 2.73 8.94 -8.28
C PRO A 72 1.44 9.73 -8.12
N SER A 73 1.47 10.73 -7.22
CA SER A 73 0.29 11.56 -6.92
C SER A 73 -0.96 10.73 -6.62
N ALA A 74 -0.80 9.65 -5.86
CA ALA A 74 -1.86 8.70 -5.54
C ALA A 74 -3.03 9.37 -4.81
N ARG A 75 -4.24 8.94 -5.16
CA ARG A 75 -5.48 9.32 -4.49
C ARG A 75 -6.17 8.08 -3.98
N VAL A 76 -6.51 8.09 -2.69
CA VAL A 76 -7.27 7.02 -2.04
C VAL A 76 -8.75 7.40 -2.00
N SER A 77 -9.61 6.40 -2.22
CA SER A 77 -11.06 6.49 -2.07
C SER A 77 -11.59 5.22 -1.40
N GLY A 78 -12.66 5.35 -0.59
CA GLY A 78 -13.23 4.23 0.18
C GLY A 78 -12.92 4.31 1.67
N GLU A 79 -13.12 3.22 2.39
CA GLU A 79 -12.75 3.13 3.81
C GLU A 79 -11.24 2.95 3.95
N HIS A 80 -10.59 3.69 4.85
CA HIS A 80 -9.14 3.56 5.06
C HIS A 80 -8.83 2.49 6.11
N PRO A 81 -7.83 1.62 5.85
CA PRO A 81 -7.46 0.56 6.78
C PRO A 81 -7.07 1.20 8.12
N ASN A 82 -7.31 0.48 9.21
CA ASN A 82 -6.85 0.93 10.51
C ASN A 82 -5.32 0.85 10.52
N TYR A 83 -4.67 1.99 10.30
CA TYR A 83 -3.23 2.07 10.41
C TYR A 83 -2.81 1.56 11.79
N PRO A 84 -1.81 0.67 11.88
CA PRO A 84 -1.27 0.29 13.18
C PRO A 84 -0.82 1.57 13.89
N PRO A 85 -1.05 1.70 15.20
CA PRO A 85 -0.59 2.85 15.94
C PRO A 85 0.93 2.89 15.82
N VAL A 86 1.45 3.78 14.97
CA VAL A 86 2.89 3.98 14.81
C VAL A 86 3.40 4.42 16.17
N ARG A 87 4.04 3.53 16.91
CA ARG A 87 4.80 3.91 18.09
C ARG A 87 5.96 4.75 17.60
N SER A 88 5.77 6.06 17.58
CA SER A 88 6.88 7.01 17.42
C SER A 88 7.83 6.79 18.59
N ALA A 89 8.84 5.96 18.39
CA ALA A 89 9.93 5.84 19.34
C ALA A 89 10.75 7.15 19.23
N PRO A 90 10.91 7.92 20.32
CA PRO A 90 11.75 9.11 20.30
C PRO A 90 13.17 8.71 19.83
N GLY A 91 13.63 9.28 18.72
CA GLY A 91 14.96 9.02 18.17
C GLY A 91 15.02 8.08 16.96
N VAL A 92 13.90 7.48 16.52
CA VAL A 92 13.84 6.79 15.23
C VAL A 92 13.14 7.72 14.24
N ILE A 93 13.93 8.38 13.41
CA ILE A 93 13.42 9.11 12.25
C ILE A 93 13.13 8.04 11.20
N TYR A 94 11.85 7.85 10.91
CA TYR A 94 11.39 7.15 9.72
C TYR A 94 11.50 8.20 8.59
#